data_AF-A0A919JNP7-F1
#
_entry.id   AF-A0A919JNP7-F1
#
_cell.length_a   1.000
_cell.length_b   1.000
_cell.length_c   1.000
_cell.angle_alpha   90.00
_cell.angle_beta   90.00
_cell.angle_gamma   90.00
#
_symmetry.space_group_name_H-M   'P 1'
#
loop_
_entity.id
_entity.type
_entity.pdbx_description
1 polymer ?
#
loop_
_entity_poly.entity_id
_entity_poly.type
_entity_poly.pdbx_seq_one_letter_code
_entity_poly.pdbx_strand_id
1 'polypeptide(L)' 'MIVVAANSGLPARPGWYFNLMAEPRARVAVEGRTLAVRAEQLGGPEAAACWQRVLRAAPARYSSPIMSGAGSPHRRNQR' A
#
# COMPACT_ATOMS: atom_id res chain seq x y z
N MET A 1 0.25 2.62 12.52
CA MET A 1 -0.44 2.89 11.25
C MET A 1 0.08 1.93 10.20
N ILE A 2 -0.76 1.44 9.28
CA ILE A 2 -0.33 0.59 8.16
C ILE A 2 -0.57 1.37 6.87
N VAL A 3 0.45 1.47 6.02
CA VAL A 3 0.35 2.09 4.70
C VAL A 3 0.70 1.03 3.65
N VAL A 4 -0.14 0.91 2.61
CA VAL A 4 0.02 -0.11 1.58
C VAL A 4 0.49 0.55 0.29
N ALA A 5 1.63 0.08 -0.24
CA ALA A 5 2.20 0.50 -1.52
C ALA A 5 1.44 -0.09 -2.73
N ALA A 6 0.11 0.01 -2.72
CA ALA A 6 -0.79 -0.67 -3.65
C ALA A 6 -0.72 -0.13 -5.09
N ASN A 7 -0.41 1.16 -5.28
CA ASN A 7 -0.37 1.84 -6.58
C ASN A 7 -1.56 1.51 -7.51
N SER A 8 -2.78 1.49 -6.98
CA SER A 8 -4.00 1.12 -7.72
C SER A 8 -3.95 -0.28 -8.38
N GLY A 9 -3.12 -1.19 -7.87
CA GLY A 9 -2.91 -2.52 -8.44
C GLY A 9 -1.91 -2.57 -9.59
N LEU A 10 -1.27 -1.45 -9.95
CA LEU A 10 -0.21 -1.45 -10.95
C LEU A 10 1.02 -2.25 -10.46
N PRO A 11 1.74 -2.93 -11.37
CA PRO A 11 2.88 -3.76 -10.99
C PRO A 11 4.06 -2.96 -10.43
N ALA A 12 4.18 -1.68 -10.82
CA ALA A 12 5.20 -0.79 -10.28
C ALA A 12 4.80 -0.30 -8.89
N ARG A 13 5.78 -0.20 -7.99
CA ARG A 13 5.59 0.43 -6.68
C ARG A 13 5.50 1.97 -6.85
N PRO A 14 4.74 2.66 -5.99
CA PRO A 14 4.62 4.11 -6.08
C PRO A 14 5.93 4.79 -5.67
N GLY A 15 6.22 5.97 -6.21
CA GLY A 15 7.50 6.67 -5.96
C GLY A 15 7.83 6.86 -4.47
N TRP A 16 6.82 7.16 -3.64
CA TRP A 16 7.00 7.32 -2.19
C TRP A 16 7.54 6.08 -1.50
N TYR A 17 7.29 4.87 -2.02
CA TYR A 17 7.82 3.64 -1.46
C TYR A 17 9.35 3.66 -1.51
N PHE A 18 9.92 4.05 -2.64
CA PHE A 18 11.37 4.13 -2.80
C PHE A 18 11.97 5.24 -1.93
N ASN A 19 11.27 6.37 -1.79
CA ASN A 19 11.70 7.44 -0.89
C ASN A 19 11.80 6.94 0.56
N LEU A 20 10.81 6.19 1.06
CA LEU A 20 10.83 5.64 2.43
C LEU A 20 11.86 4.53 2.64
N MET A 21 12.16 3.74 1.60
CA MET A 21 13.23 2.76 1.66
C MET A 21 14.61 3.42 1.75
N ALA A 22 14.78 4.61 1.14
CA ALA A 22 16.03 5.37 1.20
C ALA A 22 16.15 6.21 2.49
N GLU A 23 15.07 6.83 2.94
CA GLU A 23 14.98 7.62 4.18
C GLU A 23 13.67 7.28 4.91
N PRO A 24 13.72 6.48 6.00
CA PRO A 24 12.52 6.00 6.66
C PRO A 24 11.82 7.08 7.51
N ARG A 25 12.44 8.23 7.77
CA ARG A 25 11.81 9.32 8.54
C ARG A 25 10.82 10.08 7.66
N ALA A 26 9.60 10.21 8.14
CA ALA A 26 8.54 10.92 7.42
C ALA A 26 7.64 11.70 8.38
N ARG A 27 6.82 12.58 7.79
CA ARG A 27 5.69 13.21 8.46
C ARG A 27 4.40 12.71 7.85
N VAL A 28 3.42 12.39 8.68
CA VAL A 28 2.12 11.87 8.26
C VAL A 28 1.02 12.74 8.85
N ALA A 29 0.07 13.15 8.02
CA ALA A 29 -1.11 13.89 8.44
C ALA A 29 -2.28 12.90 8.61
N VAL A 30 -2.80 12.76 9.81
CA VAL A 30 -3.95 11.91 10.14
C VAL A 30 -4.89 12.67 11.06
N GLU A 31 -6.16 12.77 10.69
CA GLU A 31 -7.19 13.44 11.49
C GLU A 31 -6.78 14.86 11.95
N GLY A 32 -6.19 15.64 11.04
CA GLY A 32 -5.74 17.02 11.32
C GLY A 32 -4.45 17.12 12.14
N ARG A 33 -3.84 16.01 12.55
CA ARG A 33 -2.58 15.97 13.30
C ARG A 33 -1.42 15.57 12.40
N THR A 34 -0.30 16.27 12.53
CA THR A 34 0.97 15.88 11.87
C THR A 34 1.86 15.13 12.85
N LEU A 35 2.22 13.90 12.51
CA LEU A 35 3.07 13.03 13.33
C LEU A 35 4.40 12.81 12.63
N ALA A 36 5.51 12.94 13.36
CA ALA A 36 6.81 12.44 12.92
C ALA A 36 6.84 10.91 13.13
N VAL A 37 7.21 10.17 12.09
CA VAL A 37 7.22 8.70 12.11
C VAL A 37 8.50 8.17 11.48
N ARG A 38 8.81 6.92 11.81
CA ARG A 38 9.81 6.11 11.12
C ARG A 38 9.10 4.95 10.45
N ALA A 39 9.26 4.81 9.14
CA ALA A 39 8.71 3.71 8.37
C ALA A 39 9.55 2.44 8.54
N GLU A 40 8.87 1.31 8.67
CA GLU A 40 9.48 -0.01 8.70
C GLU A 40 8.76 -0.90 7.68
N GLN A 41 9.54 -1.58 6.84
CA GLN A 41 8.99 -2.52 5.88
C GLN A 41 8.65 -3.83 6.59
N LEU A 42 7.37 -4.15 6.65
CA LEU A 42 6.92 -5.42 7.21
C LEU A 42 7.25 -6.57 6.25
N GLY A 43 7.75 -7.67 6.81
CA GLY A 43 8.00 -8.91 6.09
C GLY A 43 7.36 -10.12 6.80
N GLY A 44 7.31 -11.25 6.10
CA GLY A 44 6.98 -12.55 6.68
C GLY A 44 5.64 -12.57 7.47
N PRO A 45 5.61 -13.24 8.64
CA PRO A 45 4.38 -13.41 9.43
C PRO A 45 3.75 -12.10 9.90
N GLU A 46 4.56 -11.09 10.22
CA GLU A 46 4.07 -9.79 10.68
C GLU A 46 3.29 -9.06 9.58
N ALA A 47 3.80 -9.09 8.34
CA ALA A 47 3.10 -8.55 7.19
C ALA A 47 1.76 -9.26 6.96
N ALA A 48 1.71 -10.60 7.10
CA ALA A 48 0.47 -11.36 6.95
C ALA A 48 -0.58 -11.00 8.03
N ALA A 49 -0.17 -10.89 9.28
CA ALA A 49 -1.05 -10.48 10.38
C ALA A 49 -1.58 -9.04 10.18
N CYS A 50 -0.72 -8.11 9.76
CA CYS A 50 -1.11 -6.74 9.45
C CYS A 50 -2.03 -6.66 8.22
N TRP A 51 -1.83 -7.50 7.21
CA TRP A 51 -2.69 -7.56 6.03
C TRP A 51 -4.14 -7.89 6.39
N GLN A 52 -4.35 -8.82 7.33
CA GLN A 52 -5.69 -9.12 7.83
C GLN A 52 -6.37 -7.90 8.47
N ARG A 53 -5.61 -7.01 9.12
CA ARG A 53 -6.15 -5.75 9.67
C ARG A 53 -6.53 -4.78 8.56
N VAL A 54 -5.74 -4.70 7.50
CA VAL A 54 -6.03 -3.88 6.31
C VAL A 54 -7.32 -4.33 5.63
N LEU A 55 -7.49 -5.64 5.41
CA LEU A 55 -8.70 -6.20 4.79
C LEU A 55 -9.96 -5.89 5.59
N ARG A 56 -9.88 -5.95 6.93
CA ARG A 56 -11.00 -5.58 7.82
C ARG A 56 -11.32 -4.09 7.77
N ALA A 57 -10.30 -3.22 7.66
CA ALA A 57 -10.48 -1.78 7.65
C ALA A 57 -10.98 -1.23 6.29
N ALA A 58 -10.69 -1.92 5.18
CA ALA A 58 -11.07 -1.48 3.84
C ALA A 58 -11.49 -2.64 2.92
N PRO A 59 -12.58 -3.38 3.25
CA PRO A 59 -12.97 -4.59 2.56
C PRO A 59 -13.30 -4.36 1.08
N ALA A 60 -14.05 -3.29 0.75
CA ALA A 60 -14.41 -3.00 -0.65
C ALA A 60 -13.19 -2.68 -1.54
N ARG A 61 -12.10 -2.16 -0.97
CA ARG A 61 -10.91 -1.73 -1.72
C ARG A 61 -9.99 -2.90 -2.06
N TYR A 62 -9.87 -3.88 -1.16
CA TYR A 62 -8.87 -4.95 -1.29
C TYR A 62 -9.47 -6.34 -1.53
N SER A 63 -10.78 -6.53 -1.37
CA SER A 63 -11.46 -7.77 -1.75
C SER A 63 -11.84 -7.82 -3.25
N SER A 64 -11.56 -6.77 -4.01
CA SER A 64 -11.83 -6.73 -5.45
C SER A 64 -10.81 -7.56 -6.23
N PRO A 65 -11.21 -8.36 -7.24
CA PRO A 65 -10.31 -9.24 -7.99
C PRO A 65 -9.14 -8.51 -8.68
N ILE A 66 -9.32 -7.24 -9.05
CA ILE A 66 -8.25 -6.37 -9.57
C ILE A 66 -7.11 -6.11 -8.57
N MET A 67 -7.40 -6.19 -7.27
CA MET A 67 -6.43 -5.97 -6.18
C MET A 67 -5.91 -7.30 -5.58
N SER A 68 -6.60 -8.41 -5.82
CA SER A 68 -6.28 -9.75 -5.26
C SER A 68 -5.21 -10.53 -6.05
N GLY A 69 -4.48 -9.88 -6.96
CA GLY A 69 -3.39 -10.53 -7.72
C GLY A 69 -3.84 -11.42 -8.89
N ALA A 70 -5.13 -11.49 -9.20
CA ALA A 70 -5.60 -12.08 -10.45
C ALA A 70 -5.44 -11.03 -11.57
N GLY A 71 -4.34 -11.13 -12.31
CA GLY A 71 -3.99 -10.22 -13.40
C GLY A 71 -5.18 -9.93 -14.31
N SER A 72 -5.61 -8.68 -14.35
CA SER A 72 -6.55 -8.22 -15.37
C SER A 72 -5.79 -7.82 -16.63
N PRO A 73 -6.26 -8.24 -17.82
CA PRO A 73 -5.53 -8.06 -19.05
C PRO A 73 -5.50 -6.59 -19.43
N HIS A 74 -4.31 -6.20 -19.84
CA HIS A 74 -3.94 -4.90 -20.36
C HIS A 74 -4.90 -4.47 -21.51
N ARG A 75 -5.91 -3.65 -21.25
CA ARG A 75 -6.60 -2.91 -22.32
C ARG A 75 -5.75 -1.69 -22.69
N ARG A 76 -4.79 -1.95 -23.57
CA ARG A 76 -4.00 -0.96 -24.29
C ARG A 76 -4.96 -0.19 -25.22
N ASN A 77 -5.37 1.01 -24.82
CA ASN A 77 -6.09 1.92 -25.72
C ASN A 77 -5.03 2.67 -26.55
N GLN A 78 -4.73 2.15 -27.74
CA GLN A 78 -4.13 2.94 -28.80
C GLN A 78 -5.26 3.58 -29.60
N ARG A 79 -5.28 4.91 -29.56
CA ARG A 79 -5.85 5.88 -30.51
C ARG A 79 -7.19 5.54 -31.17
#